data_AF-A0A3D0XV35-F1
#
_entry.id   AF-A0A3D0XV35-F1
#
_cell.length_a   1.000
_cell.length_b   1.000
_cell.length_c   1.000
_cell.angle_alpha   90.00
_cell.angle_beta   90.00
_cell.angle_gamma   90.00
#
_symmetry.space_group_name_H-M   'P 1'
#
loop_
_entity.id
_entity.type
_entity.pdbx_description
1 polymer ?
#
loop_
_entity_poly.entity_id
_entity_poly.type
_entity_poly.pdbx_seq_one_letter_code
_entity_poly.pdbx_strand_id
1 'polypeptide(L)'
;NRFKDYISTPKPNMYQSLHTTVIGKDGIPFEIQIRTWEMHHTAEYGIAAHWKYKLGMTNGKPSRSGMEKRLAWIREILEEQKNSTDATDLIHIIKSDLTPDEVYVFTPRGDVINLPSGSTVIDFAYAIHSAIGNRMVGAKVDKRIVPLTTKLKTGQIVDIITSKETHGPSRDWLKIVKTSEARNKIRTWFKKEKRDENIVEGQNEVEREFKRNGISLSA
;
A
#
# COMPACT_ATOMS: atom_id res chain seq x y z
N ASN A 1 23.96 26.47 -4.92
CA ASN A 1 23.02 25.39 -5.31
C ASN A 1 21.86 25.25 -4.29
N ARG A 2 21.09 26.33 -4.05
CA ARG A 2 20.03 26.39 -3.01
C ARG A 2 18.60 26.47 -3.57
N PHE A 3 18.47 26.38 -4.90
CA PHE A 3 17.20 26.41 -5.61
C PHE A 3 16.90 25.01 -6.17
N LYS A 4 15.67 24.52 -5.98
CA LYS A 4 15.20 23.25 -6.52
C LYS A 4 13.88 23.49 -7.25
N ASP A 5 13.85 23.13 -8.52
CA ASP A 5 12.66 23.24 -9.36
C ASP A 5 11.96 21.87 -9.49
N TYR A 6 11.01 21.61 -8.58
CA TYR A 6 10.15 20.43 -8.67
C TYR A 6 8.94 20.64 -9.58
N ILE A 7 8.80 21.80 -10.25
CA ILE A 7 7.76 21.99 -11.27
C ILE A 7 8.24 21.35 -12.58
N SER A 8 9.46 21.68 -13.00
CA SER A 8 10.08 21.14 -14.22
C SER A 8 10.57 19.70 -14.06
N THR A 9 10.95 19.31 -12.84
CA THR A 9 11.33 17.93 -12.50
C THR A 9 10.53 17.43 -11.30
N PRO A 10 9.25 17.03 -11.49
CA PRO A 10 8.39 16.57 -10.42
C PRO A 10 8.97 15.33 -9.72
N LYS A 11 8.67 15.21 -8.42
CA LYS A 11 9.01 13.98 -7.69
C LYS A 11 8.10 12.82 -8.14
N PRO A 12 8.48 11.54 -7.90
CA PRO A 12 7.68 10.38 -8.31
C PRO A 12 6.24 10.35 -7.76
N ASN A 13 5.96 11.06 -6.67
CA ASN A 13 4.61 11.21 -6.11
C ASN A 13 3.84 12.40 -6.70
N MET A 14 4.28 12.93 -7.85
CA MET A 14 3.73 14.11 -8.53
C MET A 14 3.79 15.40 -7.72
N TYR A 15 4.64 15.46 -6.68
CA TYR A 15 4.86 16.69 -5.94
C TYR A 15 5.54 17.75 -6.81
N GLN A 16 4.94 18.95 -6.84
CA GLN A 16 5.41 20.11 -7.59
C GLN A 16 5.47 21.35 -6.70
N SER A 17 6.64 21.98 -6.64
CA SER A 17 6.88 23.26 -5.95
C SER A 17 8.27 23.80 -6.30
N LEU A 18 8.46 25.11 -6.25
CA LEU A 18 9.78 25.74 -6.27
C LEU A 18 10.29 25.92 -4.86
N HIS A 19 11.48 25.41 -4.56
CA HIS A 19 12.12 25.53 -3.25
C HIS A 19 13.34 26.43 -3.35
N THR A 20 13.46 27.40 -2.45
CA THR A 20 14.65 28.25 -2.36
C THR A 20 14.99 28.55 -0.90
N THR A 21 16.27 28.49 -0.55
CA THR A 21 16.73 28.88 0.80
C THR A 21 17.33 30.28 0.76
N VAL A 22 16.74 31.19 1.52
CA VAL A 22 17.19 32.58 1.66
C VAL A 22 17.66 32.86 3.09
N ILE A 23 18.45 33.92 3.28
CA ILE A 23 18.92 34.35 4.60
C ILE A 23 18.11 35.58 5.01
N GLY A 24 17.45 35.50 6.17
CA GLY A 24 16.69 36.60 6.74
C GLY A 24 17.57 37.74 7.26
N LYS A 25 16.96 38.87 7.58
CA LYS A 25 17.68 40.06 8.10
C LYS A 25 18.46 39.77 9.38
N ASP A 26 18.00 38.82 10.18
CA ASP A 26 18.64 38.37 11.43
C ASP A 26 19.71 37.29 11.21
N GLY A 27 20.10 37.02 9.95
CA GLY A 27 21.11 36.01 9.59
C GLY A 27 20.62 34.56 9.64
N ILE A 28 19.37 34.33 10.02
CA ILE A 28 18.76 32.99 10.11
C ILE A 28 18.33 32.52 8.70
N PRO A 29 18.81 31.36 8.21
CA PRO A 29 18.37 30.82 6.94
C PRO A 29 16.95 30.23 7.07
N PHE A 30 16.09 30.52 6.10
CA PHE A 30 14.77 29.91 5.98
C PHE A 30 14.47 29.48 4.55
N GLU A 31 13.68 28.42 4.41
CA GLU A 31 13.26 27.88 3.11
C GLU A 31 11.90 28.46 2.72
N ILE A 32 11.81 28.92 1.48
CA ILE A 32 10.57 29.39 0.85
C ILE A 32 10.15 28.34 -0.17
N GLN A 33 8.89 27.93 -0.08
CA GLN A 33 8.26 27.01 -1.02
C GLN A 33 7.13 27.74 -1.76
N ILE A 34 7.22 27.81 -3.08
CA ILE A 34 6.23 28.47 -3.94
C ILE A 34 5.52 27.40 -4.77
N ARG A 35 4.19 27.44 -4.81
CA ARG A 35 3.35 26.50 -5.56
C ARG A 35 1.95 27.10 -5.77
N THR A 36 1.25 26.64 -6.80
CA THR A 36 -0.16 27.01 -7.04
C THR A 36 -1.07 26.32 -6.02
N TRP A 37 -2.33 26.77 -5.91
CA TRP A 37 -3.33 26.13 -5.06
C TRP A 37 -3.60 24.67 -5.46
N GLU A 38 -3.59 24.39 -6.76
CA GLU A 38 -3.70 23.03 -7.29
C GLU A 38 -2.53 22.15 -6.86
N MET A 39 -1.29 22.63 -7.05
CA MET A 39 -0.08 21.94 -6.60
C MET A 39 -0.07 21.73 -5.07
N HIS A 40 -0.59 22.71 -4.32
CA HIS A 40 -0.74 22.59 -2.88
C HIS A 40 -1.73 21.49 -2.51
N HIS A 41 -2.89 21.41 -3.17
CA HIS A 41 -3.85 20.33 -2.92
C HIS A 41 -3.29 18.95 -3.28
N THR A 42 -2.58 18.83 -4.40
CA THR A 42 -1.91 17.58 -4.77
C THR A 42 -0.82 17.21 -3.77
N ALA A 43 -0.09 18.19 -3.24
CA ALA A 43 0.95 17.94 -2.24
C ALA A 43 0.41 17.54 -0.85
N GLU A 44 -0.74 18.08 -0.44
CA GLU A 44 -1.38 17.78 0.85
C GLU A 44 -2.20 16.49 0.81
N TYR A 45 -2.93 16.27 -0.29
CA TYR A 45 -3.98 15.26 -0.37
C TYR A 45 -3.77 14.23 -1.49
N GLY A 46 -2.69 14.36 -2.26
CA GLY A 46 -2.43 13.53 -3.43
C GLY A 46 -3.36 13.82 -4.61
N ILE A 47 -3.18 13.06 -5.69
CA ILE A 47 -3.94 13.21 -6.93
C ILE A 47 -5.42 12.81 -6.74
N ALA A 48 -5.70 11.88 -5.82
CA ALA A 48 -7.04 11.35 -5.56
C ALA A 48 -8.03 12.42 -5.03
N ALA A 49 -7.57 13.37 -4.21
CA ALA A 49 -8.42 14.46 -3.72
C ALA A 49 -8.66 15.54 -4.79
N HIS A 50 -7.72 15.72 -5.71
CA HIS A 50 -7.85 16.65 -6.82
C HIS A 50 -9.02 16.25 -7.76
N TRP A 51 -9.24 14.95 -7.97
CA TRP A 51 -10.41 14.46 -8.72
C TRP A 51 -11.74 14.81 -8.04
N LYS A 52 -11.85 14.68 -6.72
CA LYS A 52 -13.08 15.03 -5.97
C LYS A 52 -13.41 16.53 -6.09
N TYR A 53 -12.39 17.39 -6.08
CA TYR A 53 -12.56 18.82 -6.28
C TYR A 53 -13.01 19.15 -7.72
N LYS A 54 -12.40 18.51 -8.73
CA LYS A 54 -12.77 18.70 -10.15
C LYS A 54 -14.16 18.12 -10.49
N LEU A 55 -14.58 17.06 -9.80
CA LEU A 55 -15.94 16.48 -9.86
C LEU A 55 -16.99 17.34 -9.13
N GLY A 56 -16.58 18.20 -8.20
CA GLY A 56 -17.46 19.05 -7.39
C GLY A 56 -17.97 20.32 -8.09
N MET A 57 -17.44 20.66 -9.27
CA MET A 57 -17.88 21.84 -10.03
C MET A 57 -19.06 21.58 -10.98
N THR A 58 -19.62 20.37 -11.05
CA THR A 58 -20.86 20.11 -11.80
C THR A 58 -22.02 19.82 -10.85
N ASN A 59 -22.78 20.86 -10.52
CA ASN A 59 -24.06 20.75 -9.82
C ASN A 59 -25.02 19.84 -10.60
N GLY A 60 -25.34 18.65 -10.05
CA GLY A 60 -26.51 17.88 -10.49
C GLY A 60 -26.38 16.36 -10.38
N LYS A 61 -26.95 15.79 -9.30
CA LYS A 61 -27.35 14.37 -9.06
C LYS A 61 -26.27 13.27 -9.25
N PRO A 62 -26.22 12.24 -8.37
CA PRO A 62 -25.31 11.12 -8.54
C PRO A 62 -25.85 10.21 -9.67
N SER A 63 -25.54 10.55 -10.91
CA SER A 63 -25.92 9.73 -12.07
C SER A 63 -24.87 8.65 -12.30
N ARG A 64 -25.33 7.49 -12.78
CA ARG A 64 -24.57 6.34 -13.34
C ARG A 64 -23.50 6.73 -14.40
N SER A 65 -23.42 8.01 -14.74
CA SER A 65 -22.48 8.67 -15.66
C SER A 65 -21.00 8.45 -15.37
N GLY A 66 -20.56 8.21 -14.13
CA GLY A 66 -19.13 8.01 -13.83
C GLY A 66 -18.54 6.76 -14.49
N MET A 67 -19.31 5.67 -14.52
CA MET A 67 -18.90 4.42 -15.18
C MET A 67 -19.06 4.54 -16.70
N GLU A 68 -20.09 5.22 -17.17
CA GLU A 68 -20.37 5.44 -18.60
C GLU A 68 -19.32 6.33 -19.27
N LYS A 69 -18.86 7.38 -18.57
CA LYS A 69 -17.72 8.22 -18.99
C LYS A 69 -16.40 7.46 -18.98
N ARG A 70 -16.21 6.54 -18.01
CA ARG A 70 -15.05 5.63 -17.96
C ARG A 70 -15.05 4.68 -19.17
N LEU A 71 -16.21 4.15 -19.56
CA LEU A 71 -16.37 3.30 -20.75
C LEU A 71 -16.19 4.07 -22.06
N ALA A 72 -16.65 5.32 -22.14
CA ALA A 72 -16.45 6.17 -23.32
C ALA A 72 -14.96 6.50 -23.55
N TRP A 73 -14.25 6.84 -22.47
CA TRP A 73 -12.81 7.08 -22.51
C TRP A 73 -11.99 5.84 -22.87
N ILE A 74 -12.37 4.67 -22.35
CA ILE A 74 -11.74 3.39 -22.73
C ILE A 74 -11.93 3.11 -24.23
N ARG A 75 -13.08 3.46 -24.81
CA ARG A 75 -13.32 3.32 -26.26
C ARG A 75 -12.48 4.29 -27.08
N GLU A 76 -12.33 5.54 -26.62
CA GLU A 76 -11.52 6.55 -27.29
C GLU A 76 -10.03 6.15 -27.32
N ILE A 77 -9.51 5.61 -26.21
CA ILE A 77 -8.14 5.05 -26.13
C ILE A 77 -7.97 3.80 -27.02
N LEU A 78 -8.98 2.94 -27.08
CA LEU A 78 -8.97 1.76 -27.97
C LEU A 78 -8.95 2.15 -29.45
N GLU A 79 -9.62 3.24 -29.82
CA GLU A 79 -9.58 3.77 -31.19
C GLU A 79 -8.23 4.42 -31.52
N GLU A 80 -7.63 5.11 -30.56
CA GLU A 80 -6.31 5.74 -30.69
C GLU A 80 -5.18 4.68 -30.81
N GLN A 81 -5.37 3.51 -30.20
CA GLN A 81 -4.47 2.34 -30.26
C GLN A 81 -4.51 1.54 -31.57
N LYS A 82 -5.43 1.81 -32.51
CA LYS A 82 -5.27 1.24 -33.87
C LYS A 82 -4.00 1.74 -34.57
N ASN A 83 -3.38 2.81 -34.07
CA ASN A 83 -2.26 3.50 -34.71
C ASN A 83 -0.93 3.48 -33.93
N SER A 84 -0.82 2.88 -32.73
CA SER A 84 0.44 2.85 -31.98
C SER A 84 0.74 1.50 -31.32
N THR A 85 1.85 0.90 -31.77
CA THR A 85 2.34 -0.42 -31.39
C THR A 85 3.19 -0.33 -30.11
N ASP A 86 2.60 -0.09 -28.95
CA ASP A 86 3.33 -0.26 -27.67
C ASP A 86 2.41 -0.71 -26.53
N ALA A 87 2.33 -2.02 -26.35
CA ALA A 87 1.51 -2.69 -25.33
C ALA A 87 2.08 -2.54 -23.90
N THR A 88 3.28 -1.97 -23.74
CA THR A 88 3.98 -1.81 -22.46
C THR A 88 3.44 -0.65 -21.62
N ASP A 89 2.95 0.43 -22.24
CA ASP A 89 2.40 1.59 -21.52
C ASP A 89 1.01 1.30 -20.92
N LEU A 90 0.23 0.45 -21.59
CA LEU A 90 -1.09 0.00 -21.12
C LEU A 90 -1.01 -0.74 -19.78
N ILE A 91 0.03 -1.57 -19.57
CA ILE A 91 0.22 -2.30 -18.30
C ILE A 91 0.54 -1.33 -17.16
N HIS A 92 1.23 -0.24 -17.44
CA HIS A 92 1.59 0.76 -16.44
C HIS A 92 0.40 1.66 -16.07
N ILE A 93 -0.44 2.02 -17.04
CA ILE A 93 -1.66 2.82 -16.85
C ILE A 93 -2.76 1.99 -16.15
N ILE A 94 -2.95 0.74 -16.55
CA ILE A 94 -3.90 -0.18 -15.89
C ILE A 94 -3.44 -0.48 -14.46
N LYS A 95 -2.14 -0.69 -14.22
CA LYS A 95 -1.63 -0.87 -12.84
C LYS A 95 -1.75 0.37 -11.97
N SER A 96 -1.70 1.56 -12.57
CA SER A 96 -1.89 2.84 -11.89
C SER A 96 -3.36 3.04 -11.47
N ASP A 97 -4.32 2.76 -12.36
CA ASP A 97 -5.77 2.99 -12.16
C ASP A 97 -6.53 1.83 -11.49
N LEU A 98 -5.87 0.69 -11.26
CA LEU A 98 -6.34 -0.41 -10.41
C LEU A 98 -5.74 -0.38 -9.00
N THR A 99 -5.23 0.78 -8.56
CA THR A 99 -4.85 0.96 -7.16
C THR A 99 -6.10 0.76 -6.30
N PRO A 100 -6.12 -0.24 -5.40
CA PRO A 100 -7.19 -0.37 -4.42
C PRO A 100 -7.24 0.94 -3.63
N ASP A 101 -8.45 1.40 -3.25
CA ASP A 101 -8.60 2.49 -2.28
C ASP A 101 -7.50 2.39 -1.22
N GLU A 102 -6.70 3.43 -0.98
CA GLU A 102 -5.64 3.35 0.04
C GLU A 102 -6.22 3.73 1.41
N VAL A 103 -5.71 3.09 2.47
CA VAL A 103 -5.99 3.47 3.86
C VAL A 103 -4.75 4.05 4.51
N TYR A 104 -4.91 5.21 5.15
CA TYR A 104 -3.84 5.90 5.87
C TYR A 104 -4.00 5.67 7.37
N VAL A 105 -3.03 5.00 7.97
CA VAL A 105 -3.03 4.65 9.39
C VAL A 105 -1.83 5.23 10.09
N PHE A 106 -2.01 5.58 11.36
CA PHE A 106 -1.00 6.27 12.16
C PHE A 106 -0.35 5.31 13.14
N THR A 107 0.96 5.44 13.33
CA THR A 107 1.63 4.86 14.49
C THR A 107 1.32 5.69 15.74
N PRO A 108 1.52 5.16 16.96
CA PRO A 108 1.31 5.93 18.19
C PRO A 108 2.26 7.13 18.32
N ARG A 109 3.33 7.16 17.52
CA ARG A 109 4.30 8.27 17.46
C ARG A 109 3.94 9.33 16.43
N GLY A 110 2.86 9.13 15.65
CA GLY A 110 2.40 10.07 14.64
C GLY A 110 2.92 9.82 13.22
N ASP A 111 3.69 8.75 13.00
CA ASP A 111 4.14 8.37 11.65
C ASP A 111 2.95 7.87 10.83
N VAL A 112 2.84 8.29 9.57
CA VAL A 112 1.78 7.85 8.65
C VAL A 112 2.26 6.68 7.81
N ILE A 113 1.45 5.62 7.73
CA ILE A 113 1.69 4.45 6.89
C ILE A 113 0.50 4.28 5.94
N ASN A 114 0.81 4.17 4.64
CA ASN A 114 -0.16 3.89 3.59
C ASN A 114 -0.24 2.39 3.32
N LEU A 115 -1.45 1.86 3.26
CA LEU A 115 -1.72 0.45 2.98
C LEU A 115 -2.88 0.33 1.99
N PRO A 116 -2.96 -0.75 1.19
CA PRO A 116 -4.15 -1.03 0.39
C PRO A 116 -5.40 -1.20 1.25
N SER A 117 -6.57 -0.81 0.75
CA SER A 117 -7.85 -0.99 1.46
C SER A 117 -8.13 -2.45 1.75
N GLY A 118 -8.65 -2.68 2.96
CA GLY A 118 -8.85 -4.00 3.51
C GLY A 118 -7.58 -4.66 4.05
N SER A 119 -6.46 -3.93 4.10
CA SER A 119 -5.28 -4.34 4.88
C SER A 119 -5.63 -4.53 6.35
N THR A 120 -4.97 -5.50 6.96
CA THR A 120 -5.17 -5.89 8.35
C THR A 120 -4.10 -5.29 9.27
N VAL A 121 -4.28 -5.41 10.58
CA VAL A 121 -3.23 -5.03 11.56
C VAL A 121 -1.92 -5.81 11.36
N ILE A 122 -1.98 -7.01 10.77
CA ILE A 122 -0.78 -7.80 10.43
C ILE A 122 -0.02 -7.12 9.29
N ASP A 123 -0.73 -6.68 8.24
CA ASP A 123 -0.13 -5.96 7.12
C ASP A 123 0.58 -4.69 7.62
N PHE A 124 -0.03 -3.95 8.54
CA PHE A 124 0.58 -2.78 9.18
C PHE A 124 1.85 -3.10 9.97
N ALA A 125 1.84 -4.16 10.77
CA ALA A 125 3.03 -4.57 11.52
C ALA A 125 4.23 -4.89 10.61
N TYR A 126 3.98 -5.58 9.50
CA TYR A 126 5.00 -5.92 8.50
C TYR A 126 5.41 -4.74 7.62
N ALA A 127 4.55 -3.74 7.46
CA ALA A 127 4.89 -2.48 6.80
C ALA A 127 5.82 -1.61 7.64
N ILE A 128 5.66 -1.61 8.98
CA ILE A 128 6.61 -0.94 9.88
C ILE A 128 7.97 -1.64 9.81
N HIS A 129 8.01 -2.94 10.17
CA HIS A 129 9.26 -3.70 10.17
C HIS A 129 9.00 -5.21 10.30
N SER A 130 9.78 -6.03 9.58
CA SER A 130 9.65 -7.50 9.64
C SER A 130 9.84 -8.06 11.06
N ALA A 131 10.74 -7.49 11.86
CA ALA A 131 10.96 -7.93 13.25
C ALA A 131 9.77 -7.62 14.17
N ILE A 132 9.02 -6.54 13.91
CA ILE A 132 7.80 -6.20 14.65
C ILE A 132 6.69 -7.18 14.25
N GLY A 133 6.48 -7.38 12.94
CA GLY A 133 5.55 -8.38 12.43
C GLY A 133 5.82 -9.78 12.95
N ASN A 134 7.08 -10.23 12.97
CA ASN A 134 7.42 -11.57 13.46
C ASN A 134 7.26 -11.75 14.98
N ARG A 135 7.23 -10.66 15.75
CA ARG A 135 7.09 -10.68 17.22
C ARG A 135 5.72 -10.23 17.70
N MET A 136 4.79 -9.94 16.79
CA MET A 136 3.47 -9.45 17.16
C MET A 136 2.64 -10.54 17.83
N VAL A 137 1.99 -10.19 18.93
CA VAL A 137 1.05 -11.07 19.65
C VAL A 137 -0.37 -10.52 19.65
N GLY A 138 -0.51 -9.21 19.44
CA GLY A 138 -1.80 -8.53 19.40
C GLY A 138 -1.68 -7.14 18.80
N ALA A 139 -2.81 -6.49 18.64
CA ALA A 139 -2.88 -5.11 18.15
C ALA A 139 -3.95 -4.33 18.93
N LYS A 140 -3.70 -3.04 19.09
CA LYS A 140 -4.68 -2.07 19.54
C LYS A 140 -4.95 -1.08 18.43
N VAL A 141 -6.22 -0.77 18.19
CA VAL A 141 -6.65 0.28 17.27
C VAL A 141 -7.42 1.30 18.10
N ASP A 142 -7.02 2.56 18.02
CA ASP A 142 -7.59 3.66 18.81
C ASP A 142 -7.62 3.34 20.32
N LYS A 143 -6.51 2.77 20.82
CA LYS A 143 -6.29 2.31 22.21
C LYS A 143 -7.15 1.11 22.66
N ARG A 144 -7.97 0.52 21.79
CA ARG A 144 -8.79 -0.67 22.10
C ARG A 144 -8.15 -1.92 21.50
N ILE A 145 -8.13 -3.02 22.25
CA ILE A 145 -7.64 -4.32 21.73
C ILE A 145 -8.60 -4.81 20.64
N VAL A 146 -8.04 -5.21 19.50
CA VAL A 146 -8.81 -5.73 18.37
C VAL A 146 -8.29 -7.09 17.90
N PRO A 147 -9.13 -7.92 17.28
CA PRO A 147 -8.68 -9.14 16.61
C PRO A 147 -7.67 -8.85 15.49
N LEU A 148 -6.76 -9.79 15.24
CA LEU A 148 -5.75 -9.67 14.17
C LEU A 148 -6.34 -9.64 12.75
N THR A 149 -7.57 -10.12 12.59
CA THR A 149 -8.33 -10.09 11.33
C THR A 149 -8.99 -8.74 11.03
N THR A 150 -8.90 -7.78 11.96
CA THR A 150 -9.52 -6.47 11.83
C THR A 150 -8.92 -5.70 10.66
N LYS A 151 -9.79 -5.24 9.76
CA LYS A 151 -9.43 -4.39 8.63
C LYS A 151 -9.27 -2.95 9.10
N LEU A 152 -8.20 -2.32 8.64
CA LEU A 152 -7.85 -0.95 8.97
C LEU A 152 -8.67 0.05 8.16
N LYS A 153 -8.97 1.19 8.78
CA LYS A 153 -9.63 2.34 8.16
C LYS A 153 -8.72 3.56 8.24
N THR A 154 -8.90 4.46 7.30
CA THR A 154 -8.20 5.75 7.28
C THR A 154 -8.46 6.54 8.55
N GLY A 155 -7.42 7.14 9.13
CA GLY A 155 -7.52 7.97 10.34
C GLY A 155 -7.28 7.23 11.66
N GLN A 156 -7.13 5.91 11.64
CA GLN A 156 -6.97 5.13 12.86
C GLN A 156 -5.53 5.09 13.35
N ILE A 157 -5.36 5.09 14.68
CA ILE A 157 -4.05 4.92 15.32
C ILE A 157 -3.89 3.45 15.69
N VAL A 158 -2.87 2.79 15.14
CA VAL A 158 -2.60 1.37 15.32
C VAL A 158 -1.33 1.19 16.15
N ASP A 159 -1.47 0.50 17.28
CA ASP A 159 -0.39 0.11 18.18
C ASP A 159 -0.20 -1.40 18.16
N ILE A 160 1.01 -1.87 17.85
CA ILE A 160 1.31 -3.29 17.73
C ILE A 160 1.94 -3.78 19.03
N ILE A 161 1.28 -4.75 19.66
CA ILE A 161 1.78 -5.40 20.87
C ILE A 161 2.76 -6.49 20.44
N THR A 162 4.02 -6.35 20.85
CA THR A 162 5.07 -7.34 20.59
C THR A 162 5.49 -8.06 21.86
N SER A 163 5.87 -9.33 21.74
CA SER A 163 6.46 -10.11 22.84
C SER A 163 7.95 -10.36 22.58
N LYS A 164 8.72 -10.52 23.67
CA LYS A 164 10.12 -10.97 23.61
C LYS A 164 10.22 -12.48 23.40
N GLU A 165 9.18 -13.23 23.77
CA GLU A 165 9.13 -14.68 23.55
C GLU A 165 8.92 -14.99 22.06
N THR A 166 9.82 -15.80 21.52
CA THR A 166 9.92 -16.14 20.10
C THR A 166 8.96 -17.26 19.75
N HIS A 167 7.69 -16.94 19.45
CA HIS A 167 6.78 -17.89 18.80
C HIS A 167 6.65 -17.67 17.28
N GLY A 168 7.07 -16.50 16.78
CA GLY A 168 7.02 -16.20 15.34
C GLY A 168 5.60 -16.03 14.81
N PRO A 169 5.46 -15.74 13.50
CA PRO A 169 4.16 -15.65 12.86
C PRO A 169 3.46 -17.02 12.78
N SER A 170 2.11 -16.99 12.81
CA SER A 170 1.29 -18.18 12.55
C SER A 170 1.07 -18.40 11.05
N ARG A 171 0.93 -19.67 10.63
CA ARG A 171 0.61 -20.04 9.24
C ARG A 171 -0.72 -19.45 8.77
N ASP A 172 -1.69 -19.33 9.67
CA ASP A 172 -3.01 -18.79 9.33
C ASP A 172 -2.95 -17.33 8.90
N TRP A 173 -1.90 -16.59 9.29
CA TRP A 173 -1.71 -15.22 8.84
C TRP A 173 -1.58 -15.13 7.32
N LEU A 174 -1.05 -16.15 6.64
CA LEU A 174 -0.97 -16.18 5.17
C LEU A 174 -2.34 -16.11 4.48
N LYS A 175 -3.40 -16.57 5.16
CA LYS A 175 -4.79 -16.49 4.70
C LYS A 175 -5.44 -15.12 5.00
N ILE A 176 -4.92 -14.43 6.01
CA ILE A 176 -5.49 -13.18 6.54
C ILE A 176 -4.84 -11.95 5.89
N VAL A 177 -3.53 -11.98 5.64
CA VAL A 177 -2.79 -10.83 5.11
C VAL A 177 -3.22 -10.48 3.70
N LYS A 178 -3.47 -9.19 3.48
CA LYS A 178 -3.87 -8.67 2.17
C LYS A 178 -2.65 -8.42 1.29
N THR A 179 -1.62 -7.81 1.85
CA THR A 179 -0.44 -7.33 1.10
C THR A 179 0.46 -8.49 0.67
N SER A 180 1.00 -8.39 -0.55
CA SER A 180 2.00 -9.33 -1.06
C SER A 180 3.30 -9.25 -0.26
N GLU A 181 3.66 -8.05 0.19
CA GLU A 181 4.86 -7.81 1.00
C GLU A 181 4.83 -8.57 2.32
N ALA A 182 3.76 -8.41 3.13
CA ALA A 182 3.62 -9.15 4.38
C ALA A 182 3.62 -10.66 4.14
N ARG A 183 2.90 -11.12 3.11
CA ARG A 183 2.86 -12.54 2.73
C ARG A 183 4.25 -13.09 2.40
N ASN A 184 5.05 -12.34 1.64
CA ASN A 184 6.40 -12.74 1.27
C ASN A 184 7.35 -12.73 2.46
N LYS A 185 7.28 -11.72 3.35
CA LYS A 185 8.07 -11.66 4.58
C LYS A 185 7.76 -12.84 5.51
N ILE A 186 6.49 -13.19 5.70
CA ILE A 186 6.05 -14.35 6.48
C ILE A 186 6.58 -15.65 5.87
N ARG A 187 6.40 -15.85 4.55
CA ARG A 187 6.92 -17.04 3.85
C ARG A 187 8.43 -17.19 3.99
N THR A 188 9.15 -16.08 3.87
CA THR A 188 10.61 -16.07 3.98
C THR A 188 11.05 -16.44 5.39
N TRP A 189 10.35 -15.95 6.41
CA TRP A 189 10.59 -16.33 7.80
C TRP A 189 10.39 -17.84 8.01
N PHE A 190 9.26 -18.41 7.56
CA PHE A 190 9.03 -19.86 7.66
C PHE A 190 10.07 -20.68 6.92
N LYS A 191 10.50 -20.25 5.74
CA LYS A 191 11.54 -20.94 4.95
C LYS A 191 12.89 -20.97 5.68
N LYS A 192 13.20 -19.95 6.47
CA LYS A 192 14.46 -19.82 7.20
C LYS A 192 14.42 -20.54 8.55
N GLU A 193 13.40 -20.27 9.36
CA GLU A 193 13.37 -20.66 10.77
C GLU A 193 12.75 -22.05 11.01
N LYS A 194 11.86 -22.49 10.12
CA LYS A 194 11.14 -23.76 10.23
C LYS A 194 11.41 -24.69 9.05
N ARG A 195 12.62 -24.64 8.49
CA ARG A 195 12.98 -25.46 7.32
C ARG A 195 12.77 -26.95 7.58
N ASP A 196 13.23 -27.45 8.73
CA ASP A 196 13.15 -28.88 9.06
C ASP A 196 11.70 -29.32 9.29
N GLU A 197 10.91 -28.53 10.03
CA GLU A 197 9.47 -28.78 10.19
C GLU A 197 8.71 -28.73 8.85
N ASN A 198 9.06 -27.79 7.97
CA ASN A 198 8.43 -27.66 6.64
C ASN A 198 8.73 -28.86 5.75
N ILE A 199 9.91 -29.48 5.86
CA ILE A 199 10.24 -30.69 5.13
C ILE A 199 9.32 -31.84 5.58
N VAL A 200 9.17 -32.02 6.90
CA VAL A 200 8.31 -33.07 7.47
C VAL A 200 6.84 -32.86 7.08
N GLU A 201 6.34 -31.64 7.20
CA GLU A 201 4.95 -31.33 6.86
C GLU A 201 4.69 -31.45 5.35
N GLY A 202 5.65 -31.01 4.52
CA GLY A 202 5.59 -31.19 3.07
C GLY A 202 5.59 -32.65 2.65
N GLN A 203 6.41 -33.49 3.29
CA GLN A 203 6.38 -34.95 3.08
C GLN A 203 5.02 -35.54 3.44
N ASN A 204 4.46 -35.15 4.59
CA ASN A 204 3.14 -35.62 5.02
C ASN A 204 2.00 -35.18 4.09
N GLU A 205 2.04 -33.95 3.57
CA GLU A 205 1.04 -33.44 2.60
C GLU A 205 1.12 -34.21 1.27
N VAL A 206 2.33 -34.41 0.75
CA VAL A 206 2.57 -35.18 -0.48
C VAL A 206 2.10 -36.63 -0.30
N GLU A 207 2.48 -37.28 0.80
CA GLU A 207 2.08 -38.66 1.07
C GLU A 207 0.55 -38.79 1.18
N ARG A 208 -0.11 -37.82 1.82
CA ARG A 208 -1.58 -37.79 1.93
C ARG A 208 -2.26 -37.67 0.56
N GLU A 209 -1.79 -36.77 -0.29
CA GLU A 209 -2.34 -36.60 -1.64
C GLU A 209 -2.03 -37.82 -2.54
N PHE A 210 -0.86 -38.42 -2.41
CA PHE A 210 -0.51 -39.63 -3.16
C PHE A 210 -1.39 -40.82 -2.77
N LYS A 211 -1.59 -41.04 -1.47
CA LYS A 211 -2.56 -42.04 -0.96
C LYS A 211 -3.97 -41.79 -1.48
N ARG A 212 -4.41 -40.52 -1.49
CA ARG A 212 -5.73 -40.13 -2.00
C ARG A 212 -5.91 -40.46 -3.49
N ASN A 213 -4.85 -40.33 -4.27
CA ASN A 213 -4.85 -40.62 -5.71
C ASN A 213 -4.44 -42.08 -6.03
N GLY A 214 -4.24 -42.94 -5.03
CA GLY A 214 -3.86 -44.34 -5.23
C GLY A 214 -2.42 -44.54 -5.73
N ILE A 215 -1.56 -43.53 -5.59
CA ILE A 215 -0.15 -43.57 -6.01
C ILE A 215 0.69 -43.96 -4.80
N SER A 216 1.46 -45.04 -4.89
CA SER A 216 2.45 -45.40 -3.87
C SER A 216 3.72 -44.58 -4.08
N LEU A 217 4.17 -43.83 -3.06
CA LEU A 217 5.54 -43.32 -3.03
C LEU A 217 6.50 -44.52 -2.88
N SER A 218 7.12 -44.95 -3.97
CA SER A 218 8.33 -45.75 -3.90
C SER A 218 9.50 -44.83 -3.56
N ALA A 219 10.31 -45.21 -2.57
CA ALA A 219 11.53 -44.52 -2.17
C ALA A 219 12.55 -44.43 -3.31
#